data_AF-A0AAD3MHY1-F1
#
_entry.id   AF-A0AAD3MHY1-F1
#
_cell.length_a   1.000
_cell.length_b   1.000
_cell.length_c   1.000
_cell.angle_alpha   90.00
_cell.angle_beta   90.00
_cell.angle_gamma   90.00
#
_symmetry.space_group_name_H-M   'P 1'
#
loop_
_entity.id
_entity.type
_entity.pdbx_description
1 polymer ?
#
loop_
_entity_poly.entity_id
_entity_poly.type
_entity_poly.pdbx_seq_one_letter_code
_entity_poly.pdbx_strand_id
1 'polypeptide(L)'
;MKLLRGRVQSRLALHKQFASLEHSIIPVSTECQHLFPAKIISRLARWTTITHQEYMELPYIRHVTDAGLAKETDLYFMAVVERGTARLQAAVVLSPRYPEISPLFSLCLSWKGERSGRTDDNLRAMESEVNVFKNELQGPRPGHQLLTNQIARLCVCLDVYLETEGQDDSVEGPREFPREKMCLRTVRGPNRLKPFKYNHPQGFFSHR
;
A
#
# COMPACT_ATOMS: atom_id res chain seq x y z
N MET A 1 -1.56 6.59 33.27
CA MET A 1 -0.27 7.13 32.81
C MET A 1 0.39 6.35 31.65
N LYS A 2 0.50 5.00 31.70
CA LYS A 2 1.15 4.21 30.62
C LYS A 2 0.51 4.41 29.23
N LEU A 3 -0.82 4.38 29.14
CA LEU A 3 -1.55 4.57 27.86
C LEU A 3 -1.37 5.98 27.28
N LEU A 4 -1.38 7.02 28.13
CA LEU A 4 -1.13 8.40 27.70
C LEU A 4 0.28 8.55 27.12
N ARG A 5 1.30 7.99 27.80
CA ARG A 5 2.68 7.99 27.30
C ARG A 5 2.79 7.29 25.94
N GLY A 6 2.19 6.09 25.81
CA GLY A 6 2.17 5.35 24.55
C GLY A 6 1.48 6.13 23.42
N ARG A 7 0.37 6.80 23.72
CA ARG A 7 -0.35 7.65 22.75
C ARG A 7 0.49 8.85 22.30
N VAL A 8 1.15 9.54 23.24
CA VAL A 8 2.04 10.68 22.91
C VAL A 8 3.20 10.22 22.04
N GLN A 9 3.84 9.10 22.37
CA GLN A 9 4.94 8.54 21.58
C GLN A 9 4.49 8.15 20.17
N SER A 10 3.32 7.51 20.04
CA SER A 10 2.75 7.13 18.75
C SER A 10 2.44 8.35 17.89
N ARG A 11 1.88 9.41 18.49
CA ARG A 11 1.61 10.68 17.79
C ARG A 11 2.89 11.40 17.37
N LEU A 12 3.90 11.43 18.23
CA LEU A 12 5.20 12.00 17.88
C LEU A 12 5.87 11.23 16.73
N ALA A 13 5.77 9.90 16.73
CA ALA A 13 6.29 9.06 15.66
C ALA A 13 5.55 9.32 14.34
N LEU A 14 4.22 9.36 14.35
CA LEU A 14 3.41 9.70 13.18
C LEU A 14 3.76 11.10 12.64
N HIS A 15 3.92 12.09 13.50
CA HIS A 15 4.27 13.44 13.05
C HIS A 15 5.62 13.48 12.32
N LYS A 16 6.63 12.76 12.82
CA LYS A 16 7.91 12.60 12.13
C LYS A 16 7.76 11.89 10.79
N GLN A 17 6.91 10.86 10.71
CA GLN A 17 6.63 10.15 9.47
C GLN A 17 5.92 11.04 8.45
N PHE A 18 4.90 11.79 8.86
CA PHE A 18 4.18 12.71 7.99
C PHE A 18 5.11 13.77 7.40
N ALA A 19 6.01 14.34 8.21
CA ALA A 19 7.00 15.28 7.70
C ALA A 19 7.86 14.67 6.58
N SER A 20 8.22 13.38 6.63
CA SER A 20 8.92 12.72 5.53
C SER A 20 7.99 12.42 4.32
N LEU A 21 6.77 11.95 4.58
CA LEU A 21 5.80 11.58 3.55
C LEU A 21 5.33 12.79 2.72
N GLU A 22 5.21 13.97 3.33
CA GLU A 22 4.93 15.24 2.66
C GLU A 22 6.00 15.62 1.64
N HIS A 23 7.25 15.19 1.86
CA HIS A 23 8.36 15.33 0.91
C HIS A 23 8.47 14.12 -0.03
N SER A 24 7.43 13.27 -0.09
CA SER A 24 7.39 12.06 -0.92
C SER A 24 8.47 11.03 -0.59
N ILE A 25 9.00 11.07 0.65
CA ILE A 25 9.98 10.12 1.16
C ILE A 25 9.26 9.15 2.09
N ILE A 26 9.41 7.85 1.84
CA ILE A 26 8.87 6.80 2.70
C ILE A 26 9.98 6.36 3.67
N PRO A 27 9.96 6.78 4.95
CA PRO A 27 11.00 6.38 5.89
C PRO A 27 10.76 4.93 6.33
N VAL A 28 11.64 4.03 5.91
CA VAL A 28 11.69 2.63 6.36
C VAL A 28 12.89 2.47 7.29
N SER A 29 12.66 1.94 8.50
CA SER A 29 13.75 1.69 9.45
C SER A 29 14.67 0.56 8.96
N THR A 30 15.94 0.60 9.35
CA THR A 30 16.92 -0.45 9.05
C THR A 30 16.44 -1.84 9.48
N GLU A 31 15.77 -1.91 10.63
CA GLU A 31 15.17 -3.14 11.17
C GLU A 31 14.04 -3.71 10.29
N CYS A 32 13.43 -2.90 9.43
CA CYS A 32 12.33 -3.31 8.54
C CYS A 32 12.79 -3.55 7.09
N GLN A 33 14.05 -3.33 6.74
CA GLN A 33 14.53 -3.45 5.34
C GLN A 33 14.33 -4.86 4.77
N HIS A 34 14.48 -5.90 5.59
CA HIS A 34 14.30 -7.29 5.19
C HIS A 34 12.86 -7.62 4.72
N LEU A 35 11.87 -6.77 5.05
CA LEU A 35 10.48 -6.95 4.63
C LEU A 35 10.26 -6.63 3.14
N PHE A 36 11.22 -5.97 2.50
CA PHE A 36 11.10 -5.43 1.15
C PHE A 36 12.25 -5.92 0.24
N PRO A 37 12.03 -5.95 -1.09
CA PRO A 37 13.12 -6.16 -2.04
C PRO A 37 14.10 -4.99 -2.01
N ALA A 38 15.36 -5.25 -2.39
CA ALA A 38 16.43 -4.23 -2.40
C ALA A 38 16.12 -3.04 -3.33
N LYS A 39 15.42 -3.28 -4.44
CA LYS A 39 15.01 -2.24 -5.39
C LYS A 39 13.49 -2.13 -5.42
N ILE A 40 12.97 -0.92 -5.21
CA ILE A 40 11.57 -0.53 -5.38
C ILE A 40 11.56 0.62 -6.39
N ILE A 41 10.76 0.51 -7.46
CA ILE A 41 10.77 1.46 -8.58
C ILE A 41 9.62 2.45 -8.43
N SER A 42 8.43 1.93 -8.07
CA SER A 42 7.29 2.77 -7.72
C SER A 42 7.61 3.66 -6.53
N ARG A 43 7.18 4.92 -6.60
CA ARG A 43 7.46 5.92 -5.55
C ARG A 43 6.18 6.59 -5.08
N LEU A 44 6.18 7.02 -3.82
CA LEU A 44 5.19 7.98 -3.34
C LEU A 44 5.40 9.28 -4.12
N ALA A 45 4.36 9.76 -4.79
CA ALA A 45 4.37 11.02 -5.52
C ALA A 45 3.72 12.13 -4.69
N ARG A 46 2.71 11.80 -3.89
CA ARG A 46 1.97 12.75 -3.06
C ARG A 46 1.39 12.09 -1.82
N TRP A 47 1.40 12.82 -0.71
CA TRP A 47 0.69 12.51 0.53
C TRP A 47 -0.06 13.75 0.99
N THR A 48 -1.38 13.69 1.04
CA THR A 48 -2.23 14.84 1.41
C THR A 48 -3.31 14.43 2.39
N THR A 49 -3.56 15.27 3.39
CA THR A 49 -4.75 15.14 4.25
C THR A 49 -5.99 15.43 3.43
N ILE A 50 -7.06 14.67 3.66
CA ILE A 50 -8.40 14.93 3.11
C ILE A 50 -9.40 14.97 4.26
N THR A 51 -10.56 15.55 4.01
CA THR A 51 -11.68 15.59 4.95
C THR A 51 -12.46 14.28 4.93
N HIS A 52 -13.25 14.04 5.98
CA HIS A 52 -14.20 12.93 6.02
C HIS A 52 -15.20 12.98 4.85
N GLN A 53 -15.67 14.17 4.50
CA GLN A 53 -16.61 14.36 3.39
C GLN A 53 -15.99 13.98 2.05
N GLU A 54 -14.78 14.46 1.75
CA GLU A 54 -14.05 14.09 0.53
C GLU A 54 -13.77 12.59 0.47
N TYR A 55 -13.47 11.95 1.60
CA TYR A 55 -13.30 10.50 1.67
C TYR A 55 -14.60 9.75 1.33
N MET A 56 -15.74 10.21 1.85
CA MET A 56 -17.05 9.58 1.64
C MET A 56 -17.54 9.68 0.18
N GLU A 57 -17.05 10.66 -0.59
CA GLU A 57 -17.38 10.84 -1.99
C GLU A 57 -16.63 9.87 -2.94
N LEU A 58 -15.59 9.18 -2.46
CA LEU A 58 -14.80 8.28 -3.31
C LEU A 58 -15.60 7.02 -3.70
N PRO A 59 -15.61 6.60 -4.97
CA PRO A 59 -16.47 5.49 -5.42
C PRO A 59 -15.98 4.09 -4.98
N TYR A 60 -14.70 3.97 -4.60
CA TYR A 60 -14.03 2.71 -4.29
C TYR A 60 -13.99 2.37 -2.78
N ILE A 61 -14.53 3.23 -1.91
CA ILE A 61 -14.49 3.08 -0.44
C ILE A 61 -15.76 2.46 0.17
N ARG A 62 -16.80 2.18 -0.61
CA ARG A 62 -18.11 1.71 -0.09
C ARG A 62 -18.01 0.53 0.88
N HIS A 63 -17.15 -0.43 0.58
CA HIS A 63 -16.94 -1.61 1.43
C HIS A 63 -16.38 -1.27 2.82
N VAL A 64 -15.67 -0.14 2.96
CA VAL A 64 -15.16 0.37 4.24
C VAL A 64 -16.25 1.10 5.01
N THR A 65 -17.02 1.93 4.33
CA THR A 65 -18.09 2.72 4.96
C THR A 65 -19.25 1.87 5.41
N ASP A 66 -19.68 0.92 4.57
CA ASP A 66 -20.78 0.01 4.87
C ASP A 66 -20.42 -0.91 6.06
N ALA A 67 -19.12 -1.20 6.25
CA ALA A 67 -18.60 -1.94 7.40
C ALA A 67 -18.41 -1.10 8.67
N GLY A 68 -18.69 0.21 8.64
CA GLY A 68 -18.52 1.10 9.78
C GLY A 68 -17.06 1.30 10.22
N LEU A 69 -16.12 1.11 9.30
CA LEU A 69 -14.67 1.17 9.57
C LEU A 69 -14.07 2.58 9.37
N ALA A 70 -14.84 3.51 8.82
CA ALA A 70 -14.48 4.92 8.67
C ALA A 70 -15.41 5.78 9.54
N LYS A 71 -14.87 6.33 10.64
CA LYS A 71 -15.63 7.16 11.58
C LYS A 71 -15.25 8.62 11.43
N GLU A 72 -16.19 9.54 11.67
CA GLU A 72 -15.94 10.99 11.64
C GLU A 72 -14.74 11.45 12.51
N THR A 73 -14.42 10.71 13.57
CA THR A 73 -13.29 10.99 14.47
C THR A 73 -11.93 10.52 13.95
N ASP A 74 -11.90 9.76 12.85
CA ASP A 74 -10.68 9.25 12.25
C ASP A 74 -9.98 10.33 11.40
N LEU A 75 -8.71 10.10 11.10
CA LEU A 75 -7.92 10.95 10.21
C LEU A 75 -7.91 10.34 8.81
N TYR A 76 -8.07 11.17 7.79
CA TYR A 76 -8.16 10.74 6.42
C TYR A 76 -7.03 11.31 5.58
N PHE A 77 -6.43 10.47 4.75
CA PHE A 77 -5.35 10.86 3.85
C PHE A 77 -5.53 10.25 2.47
N MET A 78 -4.92 10.90 1.48
CA MET A 78 -4.77 10.42 0.13
C MET A 78 -3.29 10.28 -0.19
N ALA A 79 -2.85 9.03 -0.39
CA ALA A 79 -1.56 8.71 -0.97
C ALA A 79 -1.69 8.53 -2.48
N VAL A 80 -0.70 9.01 -3.24
CA VAL A 80 -0.57 8.74 -4.67
C VAL A 80 0.78 8.09 -4.90
N VAL A 81 0.78 6.85 -5.40
CA VAL A 81 1.97 6.10 -5.77
C VAL A 81 2.03 5.98 -7.29
N GLU A 82 3.21 6.22 -7.86
CA GLU A 82 3.38 6.30 -9.31
C GLU A 82 4.57 5.48 -9.80
N ARG A 83 4.41 4.95 -11.01
CA ARG A 83 5.49 4.40 -11.83
C ARG A 83 5.12 4.57 -13.30
N GLY A 84 5.94 5.26 -14.08
CA GLY A 84 5.65 5.54 -15.50
C GLY A 84 4.32 6.27 -15.65
N THR A 85 3.44 5.77 -16.52
CA THR A 85 2.09 6.33 -16.69
C THR A 85 1.07 5.83 -15.67
N ALA A 86 1.42 4.85 -14.84
CA ALA A 86 0.51 4.28 -13.85
C ALA A 86 0.46 5.11 -12.58
N ARG A 87 -0.76 5.47 -12.16
CA ARG A 87 -1.04 6.22 -10.94
C ARG A 87 -2.00 5.45 -10.04
N LEU A 88 -1.53 5.04 -8.87
CA LEU A 88 -2.30 4.36 -7.84
C LEU A 88 -2.66 5.35 -6.72
N GLN A 89 -3.95 5.64 -6.59
CA GLN A 89 -4.50 6.37 -5.45
C GLN A 89 -4.81 5.38 -4.32
N ALA A 90 -4.44 5.76 -3.10
CA ALA A 90 -4.71 5.02 -1.89
C ALA A 90 -5.36 5.96 -0.87
N ALA A 91 -6.65 5.77 -0.65
CA ALA A 91 -7.38 6.46 0.42
C ALA A 91 -7.10 5.75 1.75
N VAL A 92 -6.61 6.48 2.74
CA VAL A 92 -6.14 5.94 4.02
C VAL A 92 -6.99 6.46 5.17
N VAL A 93 -7.55 5.54 5.95
CA VAL A 93 -8.21 5.84 7.22
C VAL A 93 -7.26 5.51 8.37
N LEU A 94 -6.97 6.49 9.21
CA LEU A 94 -6.07 6.35 10.35
C LEU A 94 -6.80 6.66 11.65
N SER A 95 -7.00 5.61 12.46
CA SER A 95 -7.66 5.76 13.76
C SER A 95 -6.78 6.53 14.76
N PRO A 96 -7.37 7.36 15.64
CA PRO A 96 -6.65 7.99 16.75
C PRO A 96 -5.97 7.01 17.72
N ARG A 97 -6.33 5.72 17.63
CA ARG A 97 -5.76 4.61 18.40
C ARG A 97 -4.52 3.97 17.74
N TYR A 98 -3.96 4.56 16.69
CA TYR A 98 -2.69 4.08 16.13
C TYR A 98 -1.58 3.97 17.20
N PRO A 99 -0.75 2.91 17.19
CA PRO A 99 -0.71 1.78 16.25
C PRO A 99 -1.57 0.56 16.65
N GLU A 100 -2.35 0.64 17.73
CA GLU A 100 -3.22 -0.47 18.19
C GLU A 100 -4.25 -0.84 17.11
N ILE A 101 -4.83 0.19 16.48
CA ILE A 101 -5.63 0.03 15.27
C ILE A 101 -4.79 0.45 14.08
N SER A 102 -4.65 -0.48 13.15
CA SER A 102 -3.90 -0.27 11.93
C SER A 102 -4.62 0.69 10.99
N PRO A 103 -3.86 1.48 10.21
CA PRO A 103 -4.43 2.21 9.10
C PRO A 103 -5.06 1.25 8.08
N LEU A 104 -6.13 1.70 7.45
CA LEU A 104 -6.87 0.96 6.43
C LEU A 104 -6.76 1.67 5.08
N PHE A 105 -6.46 0.92 4.02
CA PHE A 105 -6.21 1.41 2.68
C PHE A 105 -7.30 0.95 1.71
N SER A 106 -7.80 1.84 0.86
CA SER A 106 -8.66 1.51 -0.28
C SER A 106 -8.04 2.05 -1.57
N LEU A 107 -8.01 1.23 -2.62
CA LEU A 107 -7.16 1.47 -3.78
C LEU A 107 -7.94 1.75 -5.06
N CYS A 108 -7.44 2.70 -5.84
CA CYS A 108 -7.87 2.96 -7.20
C CYS A 108 -6.66 3.19 -8.12
N LEU A 109 -6.53 2.38 -9.15
CA LEU A 109 -5.48 2.48 -10.16
C LEU A 109 -6.02 3.15 -11.42
N SER A 110 -5.38 4.25 -11.81
CA SER A 110 -5.55 4.89 -13.11
C SER A 110 -4.41 4.47 -14.03
N TRP A 111 -4.63 3.40 -14.79
CA TRP A 111 -3.73 2.91 -15.83
C TRP A 111 -4.51 2.02 -16.80
N LYS A 112 -4.57 2.39 -18.09
CA LYS A 112 -5.42 1.73 -19.10
C LYS A 112 -6.89 1.68 -18.67
N GLY A 113 -7.38 2.81 -18.16
CA GLY A 113 -8.68 2.94 -17.51
C GLY A 113 -8.56 3.03 -15.98
N GLU A 114 -9.69 3.24 -15.33
CA GLU A 114 -9.79 3.30 -13.87
C GLU A 114 -10.28 1.96 -13.33
N ARG A 115 -9.54 1.40 -12.36
CA ARG A 115 -9.87 0.12 -11.72
C ARG A 115 -9.73 0.26 -10.21
N SER A 116 -10.55 -0.47 -9.46
CA SER A 116 -10.49 -0.54 -8.00
C SER A 116 -10.57 -1.99 -7.52
N GLY A 117 -10.44 -2.22 -6.21
CA GLY A 117 -10.69 -3.53 -5.60
C GLY A 117 -12.09 -4.10 -5.84
N ARG A 118 -13.03 -3.30 -6.38
CA ARG A 118 -14.37 -3.78 -6.80
C ARG A 118 -14.36 -4.41 -8.20
N THR A 119 -13.51 -3.90 -9.09
CA THR A 119 -13.48 -4.28 -10.52
C THR A 119 -12.29 -5.15 -10.87
N ASP A 120 -11.25 -5.19 -10.03
CA ASP A 120 -10.02 -5.94 -10.26
C ASP A 120 -9.64 -6.72 -8.99
N ASP A 121 -9.64 -8.05 -9.09
CA ASP A 121 -9.27 -8.94 -7.99
C ASP A 121 -7.82 -8.78 -7.54
N ASN A 122 -6.92 -8.33 -8.42
CA ASN A 122 -5.54 -8.07 -8.05
C ASN A 122 -5.42 -6.82 -7.19
N LEU A 123 -6.22 -5.78 -7.43
CA LEU A 123 -6.27 -4.61 -6.55
C LEU A 123 -6.85 -4.96 -5.17
N ARG A 124 -7.86 -5.83 -5.12
CA ARG A 124 -8.39 -6.37 -3.86
C ARG A 124 -7.34 -7.21 -3.12
N ALA A 125 -6.53 -7.97 -3.85
CA ALA A 125 -5.40 -8.70 -3.26
C ALA A 125 -4.33 -7.74 -2.72
N MET A 126 -4.02 -6.64 -3.43
CA MET A 126 -3.11 -5.59 -2.93
C MET A 126 -3.65 -4.91 -1.66
N GLU A 127 -4.95 -4.62 -1.60
CA GLU A 127 -5.60 -4.14 -0.37
C GLU A 127 -5.41 -5.14 0.78
N SER A 128 -5.55 -6.44 0.50
CA SER A 128 -5.36 -7.48 1.50
C SER A 128 -3.91 -7.57 2.01
N GLU A 129 -2.92 -7.40 1.13
CA GLU A 129 -1.50 -7.34 1.49
C GLU A 129 -1.18 -6.26 2.51
N VAL A 130 -1.81 -5.08 2.42
CA VAL A 130 -1.55 -3.98 3.35
C VAL A 130 -2.49 -3.98 4.55
N ASN A 131 -3.75 -4.41 4.40
CA ASN A 131 -4.77 -4.31 5.45
C ASN A 131 -4.86 -5.56 6.34
N VAL A 132 -4.83 -6.75 5.71
CA VAL A 132 -5.04 -8.03 6.39
C VAL A 132 -3.71 -8.59 6.88
N PHE A 133 -2.69 -8.61 6.02
CA PHE A 133 -1.35 -9.13 6.35
C PHE A 133 -0.44 -8.11 7.04
N LYS A 134 -1.01 -7.05 7.60
CA LYS A 134 -0.34 -5.96 8.33
C LYS A 134 0.62 -6.42 9.45
N ASN A 135 0.39 -7.59 10.04
CA ASN A 135 1.25 -8.12 11.10
C ASN A 135 2.67 -8.41 10.58
N GLU A 136 2.81 -8.75 9.29
CA GLU A 136 4.11 -8.91 8.62
C GLU A 136 4.84 -7.56 8.45
N LEU A 137 4.13 -6.44 8.60
CA LEU A 137 4.61 -5.07 8.37
C LEU A 137 4.79 -4.27 9.66
N GLN A 138 4.44 -4.84 10.81
CA GLN A 138 4.43 -4.11 12.08
C GLN A 138 5.82 -3.66 12.52
N GLY A 139 6.87 -4.40 12.15
CA GLY A 139 8.24 -4.13 12.60
C GLY A 139 8.41 -4.33 14.11
N PRO A 140 9.44 -3.73 14.73
CA PRO A 140 9.69 -3.89 16.16
C PRO A 140 8.57 -3.25 16.99
N ARG A 141 8.26 -3.87 18.15
CA ARG A 141 7.31 -3.29 19.10
C ARG A 141 7.79 -1.91 19.55
N PRO A 142 6.89 -0.91 19.64
CA PRO A 142 5.42 -1.01 19.65
C PRO A 142 4.74 -0.91 18.27
N GLY A 143 5.46 -1.00 17.16
CA GLY A 143 4.88 -1.01 15.82
C GLY A 143 4.61 0.37 15.23
N HIS A 144 5.37 1.38 15.64
CA HIS A 144 5.17 2.76 15.16
C HIS A 144 5.44 2.92 13.65
N GLN A 145 6.17 2.01 13.01
CA GLN A 145 6.51 2.07 11.58
C GLN A 145 5.49 1.37 10.67
N LEU A 146 4.35 0.92 11.22
CA LEU A 146 3.37 0.16 10.44
C LEU A 146 2.86 0.95 9.21
N LEU A 147 2.52 2.23 9.38
CA LEU A 147 2.01 3.05 8.28
C LEU A 147 3.01 3.15 7.11
N THR A 148 4.27 3.48 7.39
CA THR A 148 5.29 3.64 6.36
C THR A 148 5.65 2.32 5.71
N ASN A 149 5.63 1.22 6.47
CA ASN A 149 5.81 -0.12 5.94
C ASN A 149 4.63 -0.57 5.05
N GLN A 150 3.39 -0.17 5.35
CA GLN A 150 2.24 -0.40 4.48
C GLN A 150 2.36 0.38 3.16
N ILE A 151 2.78 1.64 3.19
CA ILE A 151 3.01 2.44 1.97
C ILE A 151 4.17 1.84 1.15
N ALA A 152 5.26 1.41 1.79
CA ALA A 152 6.36 0.73 1.10
C ALA A 152 5.90 -0.60 0.46
N ARG A 153 5.10 -1.41 1.17
CA ARG A 153 4.49 -2.64 0.64
C ARG A 153 3.63 -2.32 -0.58
N LEU A 154 2.87 -1.23 -0.55
CA LEU A 154 2.03 -0.80 -1.66
C LEU A 154 2.85 -0.44 -2.90
N CYS A 155 3.99 0.23 -2.76
CA CYS A 155 4.93 0.47 -3.87
C CYS A 155 5.45 -0.85 -4.47
N VAL A 156 5.80 -1.82 -3.62
CA VAL A 156 6.24 -3.16 -4.07
C VAL A 156 5.11 -3.89 -4.80
N CYS A 157 3.90 -3.84 -4.27
CA CYS A 157 2.72 -4.44 -4.89
C CYS A 157 2.43 -3.81 -6.26
N LEU A 158 2.54 -2.48 -6.40
CA LEU A 158 2.37 -1.81 -7.69
C LEU A 158 3.45 -2.23 -8.69
N ASP A 159 4.71 -2.36 -8.26
CA ASP A 159 5.78 -2.87 -9.11
C ASP A 159 5.43 -4.27 -9.65
N VAL A 160 5.09 -5.20 -8.76
CA VAL A 160 4.71 -6.57 -9.16
C VAL A 160 3.49 -6.55 -10.06
N TYR A 161 2.48 -5.72 -9.75
CA TYR A 161 1.27 -5.60 -10.54
C TYR A 161 1.58 -5.26 -12.00
N LEU A 162 2.37 -4.21 -12.22
CA LEU A 162 2.70 -3.67 -13.54
C LEU A 162 3.64 -4.61 -14.31
N GLU A 163 4.64 -5.19 -13.65
CA GLU A 163 5.63 -6.08 -14.29
C GLU A 163 5.04 -7.42 -14.73
N THR A 164 4.04 -7.90 -13.99
CA THR A 164 3.37 -9.17 -14.28
C THR A 164 2.11 -9.00 -15.13
N GLU A 165 1.75 -7.78 -15.53
CA GLU A 165 0.67 -7.58 -16.49
C GLU A 165 1.03 -8.22 -17.83
N GLY A 166 0.06 -8.91 -18.44
CA GLY A 166 0.22 -9.48 -19.77
C GLY A 166 0.51 -8.36 -20.76
N GLN A 167 1.55 -8.52 -21.57
CA GLN A 167 1.74 -7.68 -22.73
C GLN A 167 0.93 -8.28 -23.88
N ASP A 168 0.45 -7.42 -24.76
CA ASP A 168 0.05 -7.83 -26.09
C ASP A 168 1.35 -8.05 -26.86
N ASP A 169 1.72 -9.31 -27.12
CA ASP A 169 2.99 -9.67 -27.78
C ASP A 169 3.04 -9.19 -29.25
N SER A 170 1.97 -8.55 -29.72
CA SER A 170 1.83 -7.93 -31.05
C SER A 170 2.49 -6.55 -31.20
N VAL A 171 2.90 -5.90 -30.10
CA VAL A 171 3.54 -4.57 -30.14
C VAL A 171 5.06 -4.73 -30.02
N GLU A 172 5.77 -4.59 -31.13
CA GLU A 172 7.24 -4.49 -31.12
C GLU A 172 7.68 -3.20 -30.42
N GLY A 173 8.20 -3.33 -29.19
CA GLY A 173 8.73 -2.21 -28.43
C GLY A 173 9.14 -2.58 -27.00
N PRO A 174 10.03 -1.80 -26.35
CA PRO A 174 10.42 -2.04 -24.98
C PRO A 174 9.20 -1.94 -24.04
N ARG A 175 9.15 -2.83 -23.04
CA ARG A 175 8.09 -2.81 -22.03
C ARG A 175 8.12 -1.48 -21.28
N GLU A 176 6.97 -0.84 -21.16
CA GLU A 176 6.79 0.31 -20.26
C GLU A 176 7.25 -0.04 -18.83
N PHE A 177 6.96 -1.28 -18.40
CA PHE A 177 7.35 -1.82 -17.10
C PHE A 177 8.22 -3.08 -17.27
N PRO A 178 9.55 -2.94 -17.28
CA PRO A 178 10.48 -4.07 -17.34
C PRO A 178 10.32 -4.99 -16.14
N ARG A 179 10.38 -6.31 -16.37
CA ARG A 179 10.33 -7.33 -15.32
C ARG A 179 11.66 -7.39 -14.59
N GLU A 180 11.70 -6.83 -13.39
CA GLU A 180 12.85 -6.86 -12.49
C GLU A 180 12.60 -7.77 -11.27
N LYS A 181 11.35 -7.90 -10.83
CA LYS A 181 11.02 -8.75 -9.68
C LYS A 181 11.05 -10.22 -10.09
N MET A 182 11.81 -11.03 -9.35
CA MET A 182 11.82 -12.48 -9.53
C MET A 182 10.49 -13.07 -9.04
N CYS A 183 9.62 -13.47 -9.97
CA CYS A 183 8.33 -14.11 -9.66
C CYS A 183 8.36 -15.57 -10.12
N LEU A 184 8.07 -16.52 -9.22
CA LEU A 184 8.06 -17.95 -9.58
C LEU A 184 7.01 -18.27 -10.66
N ARG A 185 5.88 -17.56 -10.62
CA ARG A 185 4.77 -17.66 -11.56
C ARG A 185 4.06 -16.31 -11.59
N THR A 186 3.63 -15.85 -12.77
CA THR A 186 3.02 -14.52 -12.93
C THR A 186 1.55 -14.46 -12.51
N VAL A 187 0.79 -15.55 -12.67
CA VAL A 187 -0.62 -15.65 -12.28
C VAL A 187 -0.98 -17.04 -11.75
N ARG A 188 -1.91 -17.14 -10.78
CA ARG A 188 -2.42 -18.41 -10.23
C ARG A 188 -3.94 -18.38 -10.04
N GLY A 189 -4.56 -19.55 -10.23
CA GLY A 189 -5.98 -19.79 -9.94
C GLY A 189 -6.95 -19.17 -10.96
N PRO A 190 -8.27 -19.37 -10.77
CA PRO A 190 -9.31 -18.87 -11.68
C PRO A 190 -9.29 -17.35 -11.83
N ASN A 191 -9.03 -16.62 -10.73
CA ASN A 191 -8.99 -15.16 -10.72
C ASN A 191 -7.65 -14.60 -11.23
N ARG A 192 -6.74 -15.46 -11.71
CA ARG A 192 -5.43 -15.09 -12.25
C ARG A 192 -4.65 -14.14 -11.33
N LEU A 193 -4.66 -14.43 -10.03
CA LEU A 193 -4.03 -13.59 -9.00
C LEU A 193 -2.52 -13.51 -9.20
N LYS A 194 -1.95 -12.33 -8.98
CA LYS A 194 -0.51 -12.05 -9.07
C LYS A 194 0.23 -12.39 -7.76
N PRO A 195 1.56 -12.61 -7.81
CA PRO A 195 2.34 -13.05 -6.65
C PRO A 195 2.81 -11.87 -5.78
N PHE A 196 1.99 -11.37 -4.86
CA PHE A 196 2.39 -10.20 -4.05
C PHE A 196 3.24 -10.50 -2.81
N LYS A 197 3.32 -11.77 -2.38
CA LYS A 197 4.10 -12.16 -1.20
C LYS A 197 5.60 -12.19 -1.51
N TYR A 198 6.36 -11.32 -0.86
CA TYR A 198 7.82 -11.31 -0.92
C TYR A 198 8.42 -12.32 0.08
N ASN A 199 9.39 -13.13 -0.36
CA ASN A 199 10.06 -14.12 0.48
C ASN A 199 11.52 -13.71 0.72
N HIS A 200 11.81 -13.33 1.96
CA HIS A 200 13.17 -13.11 2.45
C HIS A 200 13.69 -14.39 3.13
N PRO A 201 14.97 -14.78 2.95
CA PRO A 201 16.05 -14.07 2.25
C PRO A 201 16.18 -14.36 0.75
N GLN A 202 15.41 -15.28 0.19
CA GLN A 202 15.62 -15.77 -1.19
C GLN A 202 15.33 -14.72 -2.28
N GLY A 203 14.60 -13.65 -1.97
CA GLY A 203 14.45 -12.49 -2.86
C GLY A 203 13.45 -12.68 -4.00
N PHE A 204 12.47 -13.59 -3.85
CA PHE A 204 11.46 -13.85 -4.87
C PHE A 204 10.02 -13.63 -4.38
N PHE A 205 9.13 -13.48 -5.34
CA PHE A 205 7.70 -13.29 -5.15
C PHE A 205 6.92 -14.57 -5.42
N SER A 206 6.00 -14.88 -4.51
CA SER A 206 5.10 -16.03 -4.56
C SER A 206 3.65 -15.59 -4.41
N HIS A 207 2.73 -16.47 -4.81
CA HIS A 207 1.32 -16.30 -4.48
C HIS A 207 1.08 -16.58 -2.99
N ARG A 208 0.03 -15.97 -2.44
CA ARG A 208 -0.53 -16.39 -1.17
C ARG A 208 -1.16 -17.79 -1.30
#